data_AF-A0A957MCN9-F1
#
_entry.id   AF-A0A957MCN9-F1
#
_cell.length_a   1.000
_cell.length_b   1.000
_cell.length_c   1.000
_cell.angle_alpha   90.00
_cell.angle_beta   90.00
_cell.angle_gamma   90.00
#
_symmetry.space_group_name_H-M   'P 1'
#
loop_
_entity.id
_entity.type
_entity.pdbx_description
1 polymer ?
#
loop_
_entity_poly.entity_id
_entity_poly.type
_entity_poly.pdbx_seq_one_letter_code
_entity_poly.pdbx_strand_id
1 'polypeptide(L)'
;YWGQGVWRSTDGGDSWQPLWNDLTHLRGEALYFDADFAQSQTLVVQSEFYDVAQQVSGKSYHQSIDGGLTWTLVVTGGYSTPDGTVPLPPVSELLPNGSATPALAVRLGDYRENVLYTVDGSTWQTATVRPAGTDLLHDVLPAPGYPASATAYAISGSSIWRTTDDGATWAQWDDDRFAAPDDFDNKIRSAAITPLLASGGYRLLLGTGTGEVVILDPTTMAWQDVPSAAIAADAPAPAAAVDISLPTPTPLAPEPLSGD
;
A
#
# COMPACT_ATOMS: atom_id res chain seq x y z
N TYR A 1 17.42 10.18 9.82
CA TYR A 1 16.54 9.57 8.82
C TYR A 1 16.83 10.17 7.47
N TRP A 2 17.11 9.36 6.45
CA TRP A 2 17.43 9.84 5.10
C TRP A 2 16.18 9.82 4.22
N GLY A 3 16.03 10.85 3.39
CA GLY A 3 15.02 10.94 2.36
C GLY A 3 15.68 11.44 1.07
N GLN A 4 15.19 10.99 -0.07
CA GLN A 4 15.73 11.30 -1.40
C GLN A 4 14.74 12.18 -2.18
N GLY A 5 13.91 12.98 -1.49
CA GLY A 5 13.05 14.00 -2.08
C GLY A 5 12.07 13.51 -3.15
N VAL A 6 11.65 14.43 -4.02
CA VAL A 6 10.77 14.18 -5.17
C VAL A 6 11.59 14.09 -6.45
N TRP A 7 11.43 13.01 -7.21
CA TRP A 7 12.03 12.84 -8.53
C TRP A 7 10.97 12.99 -9.63
N ARG A 8 11.38 13.43 -10.82
CA ARG A 8 10.51 13.53 -12.00
C ARG A 8 11.17 12.91 -13.23
N SER A 9 10.35 12.22 -14.02
CA SER A 9 10.67 11.84 -15.40
C SER A 9 9.81 12.66 -16.38
N THR A 10 10.35 12.92 -17.57
CA THR A 10 9.62 13.52 -18.71
C THR A 10 9.56 12.60 -19.92
N ASP A 11 10.08 11.39 -19.80
CA ASP A 11 10.22 10.38 -20.86
C ASP A 11 9.54 9.05 -20.50
N GLY A 12 8.50 9.12 -19.66
CA GLY A 12 7.72 7.92 -19.29
C GLY A 12 8.42 7.00 -18.29
N GLY A 13 9.49 7.46 -17.64
CA GLY A 13 10.20 6.75 -16.58
C GLY A 13 11.59 6.25 -16.97
N ASP A 14 12.02 6.45 -18.22
CA ASP A 14 13.33 6.02 -18.72
C ASP A 14 14.49 6.75 -18.03
N SER A 15 14.32 8.04 -17.73
CA SER A 15 15.26 8.83 -16.94
C SER A 15 14.57 9.68 -15.89
N TRP A 16 15.27 9.89 -14.77
CA TRP A 16 14.77 10.63 -13.62
C TRP A 16 15.74 11.72 -13.22
N GLN A 17 15.21 12.90 -12.92
CA GLN A 17 15.95 14.03 -12.40
C GLN A 17 15.42 14.42 -11.01
N PRO A 18 16.30 14.82 -10.08
CA PRO A 18 15.88 15.27 -8.77
C PRO A 18 15.15 16.61 -8.88
N LEU A 19 14.03 16.74 -8.18
CA LEU A 19 13.15 17.92 -8.22
C LEU A 19 12.84 18.46 -6.82
N TRP A 20 13.71 18.21 -5.84
CA TRP A 20 13.54 18.63 -4.45
C TRP A 20 14.26 19.93 -4.11
N ASN A 21 14.45 20.82 -5.09
CA ASN A 21 14.98 22.15 -4.80
C ASN A 21 14.07 22.82 -3.75
N ASP A 22 14.66 23.39 -2.70
CA ASP A 22 13.93 24.06 -1.61
C ASP A 22 12.99 23.16 -0.77
N LEU A 23 12.95 21.86 -1.02
CA LEU A 23 12.20 20.90 -0.20
C LEU A 23 12.95 20.65 1.11
N THR A 24 12.43 21.16 2.22
CA THR A 24 13.11 21.05 3.53
C THR A 24 12.95 19.69 4.20
N HIS A 25 11.91 18.92 3.85
CA HIS A 25 11.67 17.57 4.37
C HIS A 25 11.64 16.56 3.21
N LEU A 26 12.75 15.83 3.06
CA LEU A 26 13.01 14.98 1.90
C LEU A 26 12.42 13.56 1.99
N ARG A 27 11.78 13.20 3.11
CA ARG A 27 11.23 11.86 3.32
C ARG A 27 9.74 11.84 2.93
N GLY A 28 9.49 11.86 1.63
CA GLY A 28 8.13 11.80 1.07
C GLY A 28 7.43 10.47 1.36
N GLU A 29 6.19 10.53 1.82
CA GLU A 29 5.29 9.39 2.01
C GLU A 29 4.22 9.32 0.92
N ALA A 30 3.75 10.48 0.45
CA ALA A 30 2.70 10.58 -0.55
C ALA A 30 2.86 11.84 -1.40
N LEU A 31 2.42 11.75 -2.66
CA LEU A 31 2.36 12.87 -3.60
C LEU A 31 0.92 13.02 -4.09
N TYR A 32 0.37 14.21 -3.97
CA TYR A 32 -1.00 14.55 -4.33
C TYR A 32 -1.00 15.59 -5.43
N PHE A 33 -1.88 15.41 -6.40
CA PHE A 33 -2.00 16.30 -7.55
C PHE A 33 -3.37 16.99 -7.54
N ASP A 34 -3.38 18.25 -7.96
CA ASP A 34 -4.62 18.91 -8.36
C ASP A 34 -5.30 18.12 -9.50
N ALA A 35 -6.64 18.08 -9.56
CA ALA A 35 -7.31 17.30 -10.62
C ALA A 35 -7.02 17.84 -12.02
N ASP A 36 -6.81 19.15 -12.16
CA ASP A 36 -6.41 19.79 -13.42
C ASP A 36 -4.90 20.05 -13.48
N PHE A 37 -4.11 19.12 -12.92
CA PHE A 37 -2.65 19.27 -12.81
C PHE A 37 -1.97 19.64 -14.13
N ALA A 38 -2.46 19.14 -15.26
CA ALA A 38 -1.89 19.46 -16.57
C ALA A 38 -1.92 20.97 -16.88
N GLN A 39 -2.80 21.74 -16.24
CA GLN A 39 -2.96 23.18 -16.41
C GLN A 39 -2.48 23.93 -15.17
N SER A 40 -2.85 23.47 -13.96
CA SER A 40 -2.52 24.17 -12.72
C SER A 40 -1.09 23.94 -12.26
N GLN A 41 -0.47 22.82 -12.68
CA GLN A 41 0.85 22.37 -12.25
C GLN A 41 1.00 22.35 -10.71
N THR A 42 -0.12 22.23 -9.99
CA THR A 42 -0.16 22.31 -8.53
C THR A 42 -0.16 20.90 -7.92
N LEU A 43 0.76 20.67 -6.98
CA LEU A 43 0.92 19.39 -6.29
C LEU A 43 1.42 19.58 -4.86
N VAL A 44 1.13 18.59 -4.00
CA VAL A 44 1.53 18.58 -2.60
C VAL A 44 2.29 17.29 -2.30
N VAL A 45 3.44 17.39 -1.64
CA VAL A 45 4.14 16.23 -1.06
C VAL A 45 3.90 16.20 0.45
N GLN A 46 3.52 15.03 0.95
CA GLN A 46 3.51 14.74 2.38
C GLN A 46 4.84 14.12 2.75
N SER A 47 5.51 14.66 3.75
CA SER A 47 6.80 14.14 4.22
C SER A 47 6.82 13.95 5.73
N GLU A 48 7.51 12.91 6.19
CA GLU A 48 7.94 12.83 7.59
C GLU A 48 9.18 13.71 7.82
N PHE A 49 9.29 14.29 9.01
CA PHE A 49 10.46 15.06 9.42
C PHE A 49 10.90 14.72 10.84
N TYR A 50 12.18 14.93 11.08
CA TYR A 50 12.80 14.85 12.39
C TYR A 50 13.69 16.08 12.59
N ASP A 51 13.23 17.02 13.41
CA ASP A 51 14.04 18.15 13.84
C ASP A 51 14.81 17.75 15.10
N VAL A 52 16.10 17.46 14.91
CA VAL A 52 17.01 17.06 15.99
C VAL A 52 17.19 18.20 17.00
N ALA A 53 17.25 19.46 16.53
CA ALA A 53 17.54 20.61 17.38
C ALA A 53 16.37 20.93 18.31
N GLN A 54 15.13 20.76 17.81
CA GLN A 54 13.91 20.95 18.58
C GLN A 54 13.41 19.68 19.28
N GLN A 55 14.00 18.52 18.96
CA GLN A 55 13.54 17.19 19.40
C GLN A 55 12.08 16.91 19.01
N VAL A 56 11.65 17.39 17.85
CA VAL A 56 10.29 17.21 17.33
C VAL A 56 10.31 16.31 16.10
N SER A 57 9.41 15.34 16.07
CA SER A 57 9.18 14.46 14.93
C SER A 57 7.73 14.58 14.52
N GLY A 58 7.47 14.70 13.22
CA GLY A 58 6.10 14.81 12.72
C GLY A 58 6.02 14.63 11.22
N LYS A 59 4.94 15.15 10.65
CA LYS A 59 4.62 15.19 9.23
C LYS A 59 4.53 16.63 8.74
N SER A 60 4.65 16.80 7.44
CA SER A 60 4.58 18.10 6.79
C SER A 60 3.92 18.00 5.43
N TYR A 61 3.35 19.11 4.99
CA TYR A 61 3.00 19.33 3.59
C TYR A 61 3.88 20.42 2.99
N HIS A 62 4.51 20.10 1.87
CA HIS A 62 5.07 21.08 0.96
C HIS A 62 4.23 21.15 -0.29
N GLN A 63 3.96 22.36 -0.77
CA GLN A 63 3.20 22.59 -2.00
C GLN A 63 4.10 23.21 -3.06
N SER A 64 3.88 22.78 -4.29
CA SER A 64 4.40 23.41 -5.49
C SER A 64 3.23 23.84 -6.37
N ILE A 65 3.38 24.97 -7.05
CA ILE A 65 2.43 25.53 -8.02
C ILE A 65 3.04 25.62 -9.43
N ASP A 66 4.18 24.97 -9.64
CA ASP A 66 5.01 25.08 -10.85
C ASP A 66 5.53 23.72 -11.33
N GLY A 67 4.81 22.64 -11.02
CA GLY A 67 5.11 21.30 -11.51
C GLY A 67 6.28 20.65 -10.77
N GLY A 68 6.51 21.08 -9.54
CA GLY A 68 7.52 20.57 -8.62
C GLY A 68 8.88 21.25 -8.75
N LEU A 69 9.00 22.34 -9.52
CA LEU A 69 10.26 23.05 -9.71
C LEU A 69 10.69 23.77 -8.43
N THR A 70 9.74 24.36 -7.71
CA THR A 70 9.94 24.98 -6.40
C THR A 70 8.91 24.48 -5.39
N TRP A 71 9.29 24.45 -4.11
CA TRP A 71 8.46 23.92 -3.03
C TRP A 71 8.38 24.91 -1.87
N THR A 72 7.19 25.07 -1.31
CA THR A 72 6.94 25.87 -0.11
C THR A 72 6.45 24.96 1.01
N LEU A 73 7.08 24.99 2.19
CA LEU A 73 6.55 24.35 3.39
C LEU A 73 5.27 25.08 3.81
N VAL A 74 4.13 24.40 3.75
CA VAL A 74 2.83 24.99 4.07
C VAL A 74 2.46 24.77 5.54
N VAL A 75 2.63 23.54 6.02
CA VAL A 75 2.23 23.17 7.37
C VAL A 75 3.05 21.99 7.89
N THR A 76 3.29 21.97 9.19
CA THR A 76 3.77 20.81 9.95
C THR A 76 2.68 20.35 10.92
N GLY A 77 2.60 19.05 11.18
CA GLY A 77 1.62 18.44 12.08
C GLY A 77 1.99 16.99 12.38
N GLY A 78 1.08 16.23 12.97
CA GLY A 78 1.32 14.84 13.40
C GLY A 78 2.37 14.70 14.50
N TYR A 79 2.56 15.71 15.35
CA TYR A 79 3.52 15.69 16.45
C TYR A 79 2.87 16.08 17.78
N SER A 80 3.44 15.59 18.88
CA SER A 80 2.97 15.86 20.24
C SER A 80 3.61 17.14 20.80
N THR A 81 2.81 17.92 21.50
CA THR A 81 3.21 19.09 22.29
C THR A 81 2.69 18.92 23.72
N PRO A 82 3.16 19.73 24.70
CA PRO A 82 2.59 19.73 26.04
C PRO A 82 1.08 19.98 26.08
N ASP A 83 0.56 20.73 25.11
CA ASP A 83 -0.86 21.10 25.00
C ASP A 83 -1.71 20.09 24.21
N GLY A 84 -1.10 19.00 23.73
CA GLY A 84 -1.76 17.93 22.97
C GLY A 84 -1.09 17.63 21.63
N THR A 85 -1.78 16.90 20.77
CA THR A 85 -1.31 16.57 19.41
C THR A 85 -1.70 17.67 18.43
N VAL A 86 -0.74 18.12 17.62
CA VAL A 86 -1.00 19.01 16.50
C VAL A 86 -1.34 18.13 15.29
N PRO A 87 -2.59 18.07 14.81
CA PRO A 87 -2.93 17.27 13.64
C PRO A 87 -2.40 17.94 12.36
N LEU A 88 -2.16 17.13 11.33
CA LEU A 88 -2.00 17.64 9.97
C LEU A 88 -3.41 17.88 9.38
N PRO A 89 -3.69 19.03 8.72
CA PRO A 89 -4.98 19.23 8.08
C PRO A 89 -5.21 18.19 6.97
N PRO A 90 -6.46 17.95 6.54
CA PRO A 90 -6.72 17.14 5.35
C PRO A 90 -6.14 17.83 4.11
N VAL A 91 -5.55 17.05 3.20
CA VAL A 91 -4.94 17.58 1.97
C VAL A 91 -5.92 18.34 1.06
N SER A 92 -7.23 18.08 1.20
CA SER A 92 -8.29 18.81 0.49
C SER A 92 -8.33 20.31 0.82
N GLU A 93 -7.76 20.76 1.93
CA GLU A 93 -7.61 22.19 2.22
C GLU A 93 -6.55 22.85 1.33
N LEU A 94 -5.54 22.07 0.88
CA LEU A 94 -4.47 22.54 -0.01
C LEU A 94 -4.79 22.30 -1.49
N LEU A 95 -5.53 21.23 -1.77
CA LEU A 95 -5.97 20.80 -3.09
C LEU A 95 -7.49 20.57 -3.06
N PRO A 96 -8.31 21.64 -3.07
CA PRO A 96 -9.77 21.52 -2.96
C PRO A 96 -10.40 20.78 -4.14
N ASN A 97 -9.74 20.82 -5.30
CA ASN A 97 -10.09 20.03 -6.48
C ASN A 97 -9.13 18.87 -6.70
N GLY A 98 -8.24 18.57 -5.75
CA GLY A 98 -7.29 17.48 -5.89
C GLY A 98 -8.01 16.15 -6.14
N SER A 99 -7.42 15.30 -6.96
CA SER A 99 -7.85 13.90 -7.00
C SER A 99 -7.50 13.26 -5.66
N ALA A 100 -8.47 13.26 -4.75
CA ALA A 100 -8.41 12.35 -3.62
C ALA A 100 -8.36 10.93 -4.20
N THR A 101 -7.34 10.16 -3.84
CA THR A 101 -7.35 8.72 -4.11
C THR A 101 -8.66 8.18 -3.54
N PRO A 102 -9.55 7.59 -4.37
CA PRO A 102 -10.82 7.11 -3.87
C PRO A 102 -10.56 6.10 -2.77
N ALA A 103 -11.29 6.24 -1.65
CA ALA A 103 -11.25 5.25 -0.59
C ALA A 103 -11.72 3.91 -1.18
N LEU A 104 -10.81 2.95 -1.25
CA LEU A 104 -11.12 1.63 -1.78
C LEU A 104 -11.93 0.84 -0.76
N ALA A 105 -12.98 0.18 -1.21
CA ALA A 105 -13.69 -0.83 -0.44
C ALA A 105 -12.87 -2.14 -0.27
N VAL A 106 -11.66 -2.19 -0.84
CA VAL A 106 -10.72 -3.31 -0.76
C VAL A 106 -9.33 -2.83 -0.32
N ARG A 107 -8.62 -3.67 0.44
CA ARG A 107 -7.23 -3.40 0.85
C ARG A 107 -6.47 -4.70 1.10
N LEU A 108 -5.14 -4.62 1.16
CA LEU A 108 -4.32 -5.73 1.62
C LEU A 108 -4.43 -5.87 3.14
N GLY A 109 -4.43 -7.11 3.64
CA GLY A 109 -4.17 -7.39 5.04
C GLY A 109 -2.72 -7.08 5.41
N ASP A 110 -2.44 -6.90 6.70
CA ASP A 110 -1.15 -6.40 7.20
C ASP A 110 0.06 -7.24 6.74
N TYR A 111 -0.10 -8.56 6.70
CA TYR A 111 0.93 -9.50 6.25
C TYR A 111 0.91 -9.78 4.74
N ARG A 112 0.00 -9.13 4.01
CA ARG A 112 -0.18 -9.27 2.55
C ARG A 112 -0.52 -10.69 2.07
N GLU A 113 -0.98 -11.55 2.95
CA GLU A 113 -1.42 -12.93 2.62
C GLU A 113 -2.89 -12.97 2.18
N ASN A 114 -3.63 -11.89 2.41
CA ASN A 114 -5.06 -11.81 2.11
C ASN A 114 -5.46 -10.41 1.66
N VAL A 115 -6.60 -10.35 0.97
CA VAL A 115 -7.35 -9.13 0.69
C VAL A 115 -8.47 -9.02 1.71
N LEU A 116 -8.71 -7.81 2.19
CA LEU A 116 -9.85 -7.44 3.02
C LEU A 116 -10.79 -6.57 2.20
N TYR A 117 -12.10 -6.69 2.42
CA TYR A 117 -13.11 -5.82 1.82
C TYR A 117 -14.09 -5.28 2.87
N THR A 118 -14.82 -4.22 2.54
CA THR A 118 -15.78 -3.57 3.44
C THR A 118 -17.03 -3.13 2.68
N VAL A 119 -18.19 -3.22 3.34
CA VAL A 119 -19.48 -2.72 2.82
C VAL A 119 -19.85 -1.37 3.44
N ASP A 120 -19.36 -1.10 4.66
CA ASP A 120 -19.72 0.08 5.46
C ASP A 120 -18.56 1.09 5.60
N GLY A 121 -17.38 0.77 5.08
CA GLY A 121 -16.17 1.59 5.19
C GLY A 121 -15.44 1.50 6.54
N SER A 122 -15.98 0.75 7.51
CA SER A 122 -15.49 0.71 8.90
C SER A 122 -15.15 -0.70 9.39
N THR A 123 -15.92 -1.70 8.97
CA THR A 123 -15.75 -3.10 9.30
C THR A 123 -15.19 -3.84 8.10
N TRP A 124 -14.12 -4.60 8.30
CA TRP A 124 -13.39 -5.28 7.23
C TRP A 124 -13.52 -6.79 7.36
N GLN A 125 -13.77 -7.46 6.24
CA GLN A 125 -13.95 -8.90 6.11
C GLN A 125 -12.87 -9.48 5.19
N THR A 126 -12.40 -10.70 5.49
CA THR A 126 -11.42 -11.39 4.64
C THR A 126 -12.07 -11.89 3.37
N ALA A 127 -11.53 -11.48 2.22
CA ALA A 127 -11.94 -11.97 0.90
C ALA A 127 -11.47 -13.41 0.64
N THR A 128 -11.98 -14.01 -0.43
CA THR A 128 -11.64 -15.38 -0.85
C THR A 128 -10.32 -15.49 -1.61
N VAL A 129 -9.63 -14.37 -1.87
CA VAL A 129 -8.30 -14.34 -2.51
C VAL A 129 -7.28 -15.10 -1.68
N ARG A 130 -6.56 -16.03 -2.30
CA ARG A 130 -5.53 -16.87 -1.69
C ARG A 130 -4.31 -16.99 -2.62
N PRO A 131 -3.23 -16.25 -2.36
CA PRO A 131 -1.95 -16.49 -3.02
C PRO A 131 -1.48 -17.94 -2.80
N ALA A 132 -0.75 -18.49 -3.77
CA ALA A 132 -0.27 -19.87 -3.70
C ALA A 132 0.98 -19.98 -2.80
N GLY A 133 0.99 -20.99 -1.92
CA GLY A 133 2.16 -21.32 -1.11
C GLY A 133 2.61 -20.16 -0.21
N THR A 134 3.82 -19.66 -0.43
CA THR A 134 4.41 -18.52 0.29
C THR A 134 4.40 -17.22 -0.53
N ASP A 135 3.66 -17.18 -1.65
CA ASP A 135 3.51 -15.96 -2.45
C ASP A 135 2.73 -14.91 -1.64
N LEU A 136 3.10 -13.64 -1.81
CA LEU A 136 2.48 -12.52 -1.10
C LEU A 136 1.86 -11.57 -2.11
N LEU A 137 0.75 -10.96 -1.71
CA LEU A 137 0.19 -9.84 -2.45
C LEU A 137 1.16 -8.66 -2.35
N HIS A 138 1.23 -7.85 -3.39
CA HIS A 138 2.07 -6.65 -3.40
C HIS A 138 1.25 -5.39 -3.66
N ASP A 139 0.13 -5.50 -4.36
CA ASP A 139 -0.66 -4.34 -4.74
C ASP A 139 -2.17 -4.62 -4.81
N VAL A 140 -2.96 -3.57 -4.60
CA VAL A 140 -4.39 -3.50 -4.90
C VAL A 140 -4.66 -2.23 -5.69
N LEU A 141 -5.10 -2.39 -6.93
CA LEU A 141 -5.23 -1.29 -7.89
C LEU A 141 -6.68 -1.10 -8.35
N PRO A 142 -7.28 0.09 -8.17
CA PRO A 142 -8.59 0.40 -8.76
C PRO A 142 -8.49 0.56 -10.27
N ALA A 143 -9.47 0.03 -11.00
CA ALA A 143 -9.61 0.34 -12.42
C ALA A 143 -10.04 1.80 -12.64
N PRO A 144 -9.71 2.41 -13.80
CA PRO A 144 -10.26 3.70 -14.18
C PRO A 144 -11.79 3.69 -14.09
N GLY A 145 -12.34 4.69 -13.41
CA GLY A 145 -13.79 4.80 -13.17
C GLY A 145 -14.24 4.27 -11.80
N TYR A 146 -13.35 3.74 -10.96
CA TYR A 146 -13.67 3.49 -9.55
C TYR A 146 -14.01 4.81 -8.82
N PRO A 147 -15.03 4.85 -7.92
CA PRO A 147 -15.84 3.72 -7.44
C PRO A 147 -17.05 3.36 -8.31
N ALA A 148 -17.36 4.10 -9.38
CA ALA A 148 -18.57 3.87 -10.18
C ALA A 148 -18.61 2.48 -10.85
N SER A 149 -17.46 1.89 -11.20
CA SER A 149 -17.36 0.55 -11.79
C SER A 149 -17.06 -0.57 -10.79
N ALA A 150 -16.87 -0.26 -9.50
CA ALA A 150 -16.50 -1.18 -8.41
C ALA A 150 -15.37 -2.19 -8.76
N THR A 151 -14.57 -1.88 -9.78
CA THR A 151 -13.57 -2.80 -10.33
C THR A 151 -12.21 -2.50 -9.72
N ALA A 152 -11.60 -3.53 -9.14
CA ALA A 152 -10.25 -3.47 -8.59
C ALA A 152 -9.51 -4.79 -8.83
N TYR A 153 -8.18 -4.71 -8.76
CA TYR A 153 -7.29 -5.85 -8.95
C TYR A 153 -6.43 -6.05 -7.71
N ALA A 154 -6.23 -7.30 -7.31
CA ALA A 154 -5.18 -7.67 -6.37
C ALA A 154 -4.10 -8.44 -7.13
N ILE A 155 -2.83 -8.18 -6.82
CA ILE A 155 -1.70 -8.74 -7.56
C ILE A 155 -0.71 -9.40 -6.59
N SER A 156 -0.28 -10.62 -6.87
CA SER A 156 0.86 -11.29 -6.24
C SER A 156 2.02 -11.45 -7.23
N GLY A 157 3.09 -12.14 -6.84
CA GLY A 157 4.18 -12.45 -7.77
C GLY A 157 3.79 -13.39 -8.91
N SER A 158 2.73 -14.18 -8.74
CA SER A 158 2.36 -15.28 -9.64
C SER A 158 0.98 -15.14 -10.28
N SER A 159 0.07 -14.38 -9.66
CA SER A 159 -1.36 -14.40 -9.99
C SER A 159 -1.98 -13.01 -9.88
N ILE A 160 -3.08 -12.82 -10.62
CA ILE A 160 -3.87 -11.59 -10.60
C ILE A 160 -5.30 -11.97 -10.27
N TRP A 161 -5.93 -11.23 -9.36
CA TRP A 161 -7.36 -11.34 -9.07
C TRP A 161 -8.07 -10.06 -9.45
N ARG A 162 -9.31 -10.18 -9.93
CA ARG A 162 -10.21 -9.06 -10.25
C ARG A 162 -11.50 -9.21 -9.47
N THR A 163 -11.93 -8.12 -8.85
CA THR A 163 -13.30 -7.93 -8.37
C THR A 163 -14.03 -6.92 -9.26
N THR A 164 -15.34 -7.04 -9.35
CA THR A 164 -16.25 -6.06 -9.97
C THR A 164 -17.40 -5.68 -9.04
N ASP A 165 -17.27 -5.98 -7.75
CA ASP A 165 -18.29 -5.84 -6.72
C ASP A 165 -17.67 -5.48 -5.36
N ASP A 166 -16.67 -4.59 -5.38
CA ASP A 166 -16.02 -4.04 -4.19
C ASP A 166 -15.40 -5.11 -3.26
N GLY A 167 -14.95 -6.21 -3.86
CA GLY A 167 -14.21 -7.28 -3.19
C GLY A 167 -15.07 -8.38 -2.59
N ALA A 168 -16.39 -8.34 -2.78
CA ALA A 168 -17.29 -9.40 -2.32
C ALA A 168 -17.04 -10.72 -3.06
N THR A 169 -16.77 -10.66 -4.37
CA THR A 169 -16.37 -11.80 -5.19
C THR A 169 -15.14 -11.47 -6.05
N TRP A 170 -14.43 -12.52 -6.43
CA TRP A 170 -13.17 -12.42 -7.16
C TRP A 170 -13.09 -13.47 -8.26
N ALA A 171 -12.45 -13.11 -9.36
CA ALA A 171 -12.00 -14.04 -10.37
C ALA A 171 -10.48 -13.95 -10.49
N GLN A 172 -9.81 -15.09 -10.62
CA GLN A 172 -8.37 -15.24 -10.74
C GLN A 172 -7.96 -15.39 -12.21
N TRP A 173 -6.78 -14.89 -12.53
CA TRP A 173 -6.08 -15.17 -13.77
C TRP A 173 -4.63 -15.53 -13.46
N ASP A 174 -4.17 -16.60 -14.07
CA ASP A 174 -2.82 -17.14 -13.97
C ASP A 174 -2.20 -17.22 -15.38
N ASP A 175 -0.88 -17.15 -15.44
CA ASP A 175 -0.09 -17.30 -16.66
C ASP A 175 1.14 -18.14 -16.37
N ASP A 176 1.45 -19.06 -17.28
CA ASP A 176 2.60 -19.97 -17.15
C ASP A 176 3.92 -19.22 -16.99
N ARG A 177 4.02 -17.99 -17.52
CA ARG A 177 5.18 -17.12 -17.34
C ARG A 177 5.54 -16.88 -15.88
N PHE A 178 4.53 -16.83 -15.01
CA PHE A 178 4.71 -16.49 -13.60
C PHE A 178 4.58 -17.70 -12.68
N ALA A 179 4.31 -18.89 -13.21
CA ALA A 179 3.93 -20.06 -12.40
C ALA A 179 5.09 -20.67 -11.61
N ALA A 180 6.32 -20.64 -12.13
CA ALA A 180 7.48 -21.27 -11.49
C ALA A 180 7.81 -20.60 -10.15
N PRO A 181 7.78 -21.32 -9.00
CA PRO A 181 7.95 -20.72 -7.67
C PRO A 181 9.30 -20.02 -7.47
N ASP A 182 10.37 -20.61 -8.00
CA ASP A 182 11.76 -20.16 -7.78
C ASP A 182 12.27 -19.23 -8.89
N ASP A 183 11.45 -18.91 -9.89
CA ASP A 183 11.81 -18.03 -11.00
C ASP A 183 11.52 -16.56 -10.66
N PHE A 184 12.32 -16.01 -9.74
CA PHE A 184 12.17 -14.64 -9.25
C PHE A 184 12.34 -13.57 -10.34
N ASP A 185 13.03 -13.90 -11.43
CA ASP A 185 13.26 -13.02 -12.56
C ASP A 185 11.97 -12.74 -13.32
N ASN A 186 11.11 -13.75 -13.47
CA ASN A 186 9.83 -13.62 -14.15
C ASN A 186 8.68 -13.19 -13.23
N LYS A 187 8.78 -13.35 -11.90
CA LYS A 187 7.71 -12.93 -10.97
C LYS A 187 7.31 -11.47 -11.16
N ILE A 188 6.02 -11.19 -11.00
CA ILE A 188 5.48 -9.84 -10.96
C ILE A 188 6.02 -9.14 -9.71
N ARG A 189 6.71 -8.01 -9.88
CA ARG A 189 7.30 -7.21 -8.79
C ARG A 189 6.61 -5.87 -8.60
N SER A 190 5.92 -5.40 -9.64
CA SER A 190 5.19 -4.14 -9.64
C SER A 190 4.03 -4.24 -10.62
N ALA A 191 2.95 -3.52 -10.34
CA ALA A 191 1.82 -3.40 -11.23
C ALA A 191 1.38 -1.93 -11.34
N ALA A 192 0.81 -1.57 -12.48
CA ALA A 192 0.15 -0.28 -12.68
C ALA A 192 -1.04 -0.46 -13.64
N ILE A 193 -1.98 0.47 -13.57
CA ILE A 193 -3.12 0.52 -14.51
C ILE A 193 -3.03 1.83 -15.28
N THR A 194 -3.19 1.77 -16.61
CA THR A 194 -3.23 2.98 -17.42
C THR A 194 -4.46 3.81 -17.08
N PRO A 195 -4.44 5.13 -17.30
CA PRO A 195 -5.67 5.90 -17.42
C PRO A 195 -6.61 5.31 -18.47
N LEU A 196 -7.86 5.76 -18.47
CA LEU A 196 -8.81 5.41 -19.51
C LEU A 196 -8.26 5.85 -20.87
N LEU A 197 -8.04 4.89 -21.76
CA LEU A 197 -7.55 5.13 -23.11
C LEU A 197 -8.65 5.78 -23.94
N ALA A 198 -8.27 6.46 -25.03
CA ALA A 198 -9.22 7.05 -25.96
C ALA A 198 -10.21 6.03 -26.57
N SER A 199 -9.84 4.74 -26.58
CA SER A 199 -10.70 3.63 -26.98
C SER A 199 -11.78 3.25 -25.94
N GLY A 200 -11.74 3.83 -24.74
CA GLY A 200 -12.62 3.50 -23.62
C GLY A 200 -12.18 2.30 -22.79
N GLY A 201 -11.03 1.68 -23.08
CA GLY A 201 -10.43 0.61 -22.30
C GLY A 201 -9.23 1.06 -21.46
N TYR A 202 -8.57 0.12 -20.78
CA TYR A 202 -7.31 0.35 -20.05
C TYR A 202 -6.39 -0.87 -20.17
N ARG A 203 -5.15 -0.75 -19.69
CA ARG A 203 -4.17 -1.85 -19.63
C ARG A 203 -3.67 -2.06 -18.22
N LEU A 204 -3.39 -3.32 -17.89
CA LEU A 204 -2.54 -3.66 -16.75
C LEU A 204 -1.09 -3.72 -17.25
N LEU A 205 -0.21 -3.05 -16.53
CA LEU A 205 1.23 -3.05 -16.75
C LEU A 205 1.85 -3.82 -15.60
N LEU A 206 2.63 -4.87 -15.90
CA LEU A 206 3.29 -5.70 -14.90
C LEU A 206 4.80 -5.62 -15.09
N GLY A 207 5.52 -5.17 -14.08
CA GLY A 207 6.98 -5.19 -14.06
C GLY A 207 7.50 -6.49 -13.48
N THR A 208 8.44 -7.16 -14.16
CA THR A 208 9.08 -8.40 -13.68
C THR A 208 10.37 -8.12 -12.88
N GLY A 209 10.98 -9.16 -12.32
CA GLY A 209 12.26 -9.09 -11.60
C GLY A 209 13.44 -8.59 -12.45
N THR A 210 13.37 -8.81 -13.76
CA THR A 210 14.38 -8.33 -14.73
C THR A 210 14.09 -6.94 -15.28
N GLY A 211 12.96 -6.34 -14.91
CA GLY A 211 12.51 -5.03 -15.42
C GLY A 211 11.75 -5.11 -16.74
N GLU A 212 11.39 -6.29 -17.23
CA GLU A 212 10.45 -6.42 -18.36
C GLU A 212 9.09 -5.85 -17.97
N VAL A 213 8.43 -5.15 -18.90
CA VAL A 213 7.06 -4.66 -18.73
C VAL A 213 6.12 -5.49 -19.62
N VAL A 214 5.24 -6.26 -18.97
CA VAL A 214 4.17 -7.02 -19.63
C VAL A 214 2.91 -6.18 -19.66
N ILE A 215 2.31 -6.03 -20.84
CA ILE A 215 1.09 -5.23 -21.04
C ILE A 215 -0.07 -6.16 -21.33
N LEU A 216 -1.10 -6.13 -20.48
CA LEU A 216 -2.29 -6.98 -20.60
C LEU A 216 -3.54 -6.16 -20.86
N ASP A 217 -4.46 -6.70 -21.67
CA ASP A 217 -5.82 -6.21 -21.83
C ASP A 217 -6.77 -7.04 -20.95
N PRO A 218 -7.34 -6.47 -19.87
CA PRO A 218 -8.23 -7.20 -18.96
C PRO A 218 -9.45 -7.83 -19.61
N THR A 219 -9.87 -7.34 -20.77
CA THR A 219 -11.04 -7.84 -21.50
C THR A 219 -10.76 -9.14 -22.24
N THR A 220 -9.49 -9.44 -22.50
CA THR A 220 -9.06 -10.66 -23.21
C THR A 220 -8.50 -11.74 -22.27
N MET A 221 -8.33 -11.42 -20.98
CA MET A 221 -7.84 -12.36 -19.97
C MET A 221 -8.90 -13.42 -19.64
N ALA A 222 -8.48 -14.68 -19.57
CA ALA A 222 -9.34 -15.82 -19.26
C ALA A 222 -9.52 -15.98 -17.75
N TRP A 223 -10.41 -15.16 -17.17
CA TRP A 223 -10.71 -15.17 -15.74
C TRP A 223 -11.43 -16.44 -15.28
N GLN A 224 -11.03 -16.95 -14.12
CA GLN A 224 -11.63 -18.11 -13.46
C GLN A 224 -12.24 -17.67 -12.13
N ASP A 225 -13.52 -17.93 -11.90
CA ASP A 225 -14.17 -17.54 -10.66
C ASP A 225 -13.53 -18.23 -9.45
N VAL A 226 -13.20 -17.45 -8.42
CA VAL A 226 -12.68 -17.97 -7.16
C VAL A 226 -13.88 -18.44 -6.33
N PRO A 227 -13.99 -19.74 -5.99
CA PRO A 227 -15.13 -20.24 -5.24
C PRO A 227 -15.28 -19.57 -3.88
N SER A 228 -16.45 -18.99 -3.62
CA SER A 228 -16.86 -18.52 -2.29
C SER A 228 -17.24 -19.71 -1.41
N ALA A 229 -16.29 -20.59 -1.10
CA ALA A 229 -16.56 -21.62 -0.11
C ALA A 229 -16.89 -20.93 1.22
N ALA A 230 -18.14 -21.13 1.69
CA ALA A 230 -18.57 -20.66 2.99
C ALA A 230 -17.57 -21.15 4.03
N ILE A 231 -16.83 -20.22 4.62
CA ILE A 231 -15.98 -20.52 5.75
C ILE A 231 -16.97 -20.84 6.87
N ALA A 232 -17.10 -22.12 7.24
CA ALA A 232 -17.71 -22.45 8.52
C ALA A 232 -17.00 -21.60 9.55
N ALA A 233 -17.74 -20.77 10.28
CA ALA A 233 -17.19 -20.01 11.39
C ALA A 233 -16.38 -21.02 12.21
N ASP A 234 -15.09 -20.75 12.38
CA ASP A 234 -14.24 -21.56 13.23
C ASP A 234 -14.96 -21.56 14.58
N ALA A 235 -15.54 -22.70 14.94
CA ALA A 235 -16.19 -22.83 16.23
C ALA A 235 -15.09 -22.47 17.24
N PRO A 236 -15.31 -21.51 18.16
CA PRO A 236 -14.27 -21.12 19.08
C PRO A 236 -13.73 -22.39 19.71
N ALA A 237 -12.42 -22.59 19.59
CA ALA A 237 -11.75 -23.72 20.21
C ALA A 237 -12.28 -23.86 21.64
N PRO A 238 -12.71 -25.06 22.08
CA PRO A 238 -13.18 -25.22 23.45
C PRO A 238 -12.10 -24.66 24.36
N ALA A 239 -12.49 -23.74 25.25
CA ALA A 239 -11.57 -23.05 26.14
C ALA A 239 -10.63 -24.08 26.78
N ALA A 240 -9.36 -24.08 26.38
CA ALA A 240 -8.35 -24.89 27.03
C ALA A 240 -8.26 -24.37 28.46
N ALA A 241 -8.76 -25.16 29.42
CA ALA A 241 -8.51 -24.92 30.83
C ALA A 241 -6.99 -24.94 31.01
N VAL A 242 -6.41 -23.76 31.23
CA VAL A 242 -5.00 -23.64 31.57
C VAL A 242 -4.87 -24.11 33.02
N ASP A 243 -4.46 -25.36 33.21
CA ASP A 243 -3.93 -25.81 34.48
C ASP A 243 -2.61 -25.07 34.74
N ILE A 244 -2.71 -23.96 35.44
CA ILE A 244 -1.58 -23.21 35.99
C ILE A 244 -0.89 -24.07 37.06
N SER A 245 0.02 -24.93 36.60
CA SER A 245 0.99 -25.59 37.46
C SER A 245 1.95 -24.52 38.00
N LEU A 246 1.96 -24.33 39.32
CA LEU A 246 2.89 -23.43 40.00
C LEU A 246 4.36 -23.76 39.64
N PRO A 247 5.23 -22.76 39.44
CA PRO A 247 6.62 -23.01 39.09
C PRO A 247 7.35 -23.80 40.18
N THR A 248 8.19 -24.74 39.74
CA THR A 248 9.06 -25.56 40.58
C THR A 248 9.92 -24.69 41.51
N PRO A 249 10.00 -24.99 42.83
CA PRO A 249 10.80 -24.20 43.75
C PRO A 249 12.29 -24.26 43.40
N THR A 250 12.94 -23.11 43.50
CA THR A 250 14.38 -22.88 43.27
C THR A 250 15.25 -23.87 44.08
N PRO A 251 16.31 -24.45 43.49
CA PRO A 251 17.22 -25.35 44.21
C PRO A 251 17.93 -24.65 45.38
N LEU A 252 18.14 -25.37 46.48
CA LEU A 252 18.90 -24.88 47.63
C LEU A 252 20.38 -24.70 47.28
N ALA A 253 20.98 -23.63 47.83
CA ALA A 253 22.38 -23.29 47.64
C ALA A 253 23.33 -24.37 48.23
N PRO A 254 24.49 -24.63 47.60
CA PRO A 254 25.45 -25.61 48.10
C PRO A 254 26.16 -25.15 49.38
N GLU A 255 26.43 -26.09 50.30
CA GLU A 255 27.16 -25.84 51.55
C GLU A 255 28.61 -25.38 51.32
N PRO A 256 29.16 -24.51 52.19
CA PRO A 256 30.55 -24.10 52.13
C PRO A 256 31.50 -25.23 52.57
N LEU A 257 32.58 -25.41 51.80
CA LEU A 257 33.68 -26.32 52.09
C LEU A 257 34.40 -25.91 53.40
N SER A 258 34.57 -26.85 54.32
CA SER A 258 35.42 -26.68 55.51
C SER A 258 36.91 -26.68 55.11
N GLY A 259 37.64 -25.63 55.50
CA GLY A 259 39.10 -25.58 55.51
C GLY A 259 39.57 -25.24 56.92
N ASP A 260 40.59 -25.96 57.37
CA ASP A 260 41.25 -25.88 58.70
C ASP A 260 41.74 -24.48 59.09
#